data_AF-A0A101JI24-F1
#
_entry.id   AF-A0A101JI24-F1
#
_cell.length_a   1.000
_cell.length_b   1.000
_cell.length_c   1.000
_cell.angle_alpha   90.00
_cell.angle_beta   90.00
_cell.angle_gamma   90.00
#
_symmetry.space_group_name_H-M   'P 1'
#
loop_
_entity.id
_entity.type
_entity.pdbx_description
1 polymer ?
#
loop_
_entity_poly.entity_id
_entity_poly.type
_entity_poly.pdbx_seq_one_letter_code
_entity_poly.pdbx_strand_id
1 'polypeptide(L)' 'MEPLVLVSAVAALIIFVVLTELVAAAIPVLIVITLVPPAERADLARLLAAADSSRRLRLWPALRIATAARRRQRTR' A
#
# COMPACT_ATOMS: atom_id res chain seq x y z
N MET A 1 9.90 23.23 28.97
CA MET A 1 9.08 23.37 27.75
C MET A 1 7.63 23.37 28.19
N GLU A 2 6.87 24.39 27.82
CA GLU A 2 5.43 24.43 28.12
C GLU A 2 4.75 23.16 27.58
N PRO A 3 3.84 22.52 28.33
CA PRO A 3 3.18 21.28 27.91
C PRO A 3 2.46 21.45 26.56
N LEU A 4 1.96 22.66 26.28
CA LEU A 4 1.37 23.02 25.00
C LEU A 4 2.34 22.86 23.82
N VAL A 5 3.60 23.27 23.99
CA VAL A 5 4.64 23.16 22.94
C VAL A 5 4.92 21.70 22.64
N LEU A 6 5.08 20.87 23.66
CA LEU A 6 5.33 19.44 23.48
C LEU A 6 4.16 18.74 22.76
N VAL A 7 2.93 19.00 23.19
CA VAL A 7 1.73 18.42 22.57
C VAL A 7 1.61 18.84 21.10
N SER A 8 1.85 20.11 20.78
CA SER A 8 1.80 20.60 19.40
C SER A 8 2.86 19.95 18.50
N ALA A 9 4.07 19.74 19.02
CA ALA A 9 5.15 19.09 18.29
C ALA A 9 4.84 17.61 18.00
N VAL A 10 4.31 16.88 18.99
CA VAL A 10 3.91 15.47 18.81
C VAL A 10 2.78 15.35 17.79
N ALA A 11 1.77 16.21 17.87
CA ALA A 11 0.67 16.22 16.91
C ALA A 11 1.16 16.50 15.47
N ALA A 12 2.06 17.48 15.30
CA ALA A 12 2.66 17.79 14.01
C ALA A 12 3.45 16.61 13.43
N LEU A 13 4.21 15.90 14.27
CA LEU A 13 4.94 14.70 13.85
C LEU A 13 3.99 13.59 13.39
N ILE A 14 2.91 13.34 14.13
CA ILE A 14 1.90 12.34 13.75
C ILE A 14 1.29 12.69 12.40
N ILE A 15 0.86 13.95 12.22
CA ILE A 15 0.30 14.43 10.95
C ILE A 15 1.31 14.26 9.82
N PHE A 16 2.57 14.64 10.04
CA PHE A 16 3.62 14.49 9.04
C PHE A 16 3.83 13.03 8.62
N VAL A 17 3.89 12.10 9.58
CA VAL A 17 4.02 10.67 9.29
C VAL A 17 2.80 10.18 8.49
N VAL A 18 1.59 10.54 8.90
CA VAL A 18 0.36 10.15 8.21
C VAL A 18 0.34 10.69 6.77
N LEU A 19 0.73 11.94 6.56
CA LEU A 19 0.83 12.53 5.22
C LEU A 19 1.88 11.81 4.36
N THR A 20 3.03 11.47 4.94
CA THR A 20 4.10 10.76 4.23
C THR A 20 3.66 9.37 3.81
N GLU A 21 3.00 8.62 4.70
CA GLU A 21 2.43 7.29 4.39
C GLU A 21 1.35 7.38 3.31
N LEU A 22 0.49 8.41 3.38
CA LEU A 22 -0.55 8.64 2.36
C LEU A 22 0.07 8.92 0.99
N VAL A 23 1.11 9.75 0.93
CA VAL A 23 1.84 10.05 -0.31
C VAL A 23 2.54 8.79 -0.83
N ALA A 24 3.23 8.04 0.04
CA ALA A 24 3.90 6.79 -0.32
C ALA A 24 2.91 5.75 -0.89
N ALA A 25 1.69 5.67 -0.34
CA ALA A 25 0.63 4.81 -0.85
C ALA A 25 0.00 5.32 -2.16
N ALA A 26 -0.11 6.64 -2.33
CA ALA A 26 -0.73 7.27 -3.50
C ALA A 26 0.18 7.30 -4.73
N ILE A 27 1.50 7.48 -4.56
CA ILE A 27 2.47 7.60 -5.66
C ILE A 27 2.36 6.43 -6.66
N PRO A 28 2.35 5.14 -6.24
CA PRO A 28 2.23 4.03 -7.18
C PRO A 28 0.93 4.07 -7.99
N VAL A 29 -0.18 4.47 -7.37
CA VAL A 29 -1.48 4.59 -8.04
C VAL A 29 -1.45 5.72 -9.06
N LEU A 30 -0.88 6.87 -8.70
CA LEU A 30 -0.71 8.00 -9.61
C LEU A 30 0.17 7.63 -10.80
N ILE A 31 1.28 6.92 -10.58
CA ILE A 31 2.15 6.42 -11.64
C ILE A 31 1.36 5.53 -12.61
N VAL A 32 0.57 4.58 -12.11
CA VAL A 32 -0.23 3.70 -12.98
C VAL A 32 -1.29 4.48 -13.76
N ILE A 33 -1.98 5.43 -13.12
CA ILE A 33 -3.03 6.20 -13.79
C ILE A 33 -2.45 7.13 -14.86
N THR A 34 -1.31 7.76 -14.58
CA THR A 34 -0.72 8.79 -15.45
C THR A 34 0.15 8.21 -16.56
N LEU A 35 0.89 7.13 -16.28
CA LEU A 35 1.91 6.61 -17.20
C LEU A 35 1.52 5.33 -17.92
N VAL A 36 0.43 4.64 -17.52
CA VAL A 36 0.03 3.35 -18.11
C VAL A 36 -1.24 3.51 -18.93
N PRO A 37 -1.20 3.20 -20.24
CA PRO A 37 -2.39 3.18 -21.09
C PRO A 37 -3.51 2.31 -20.51
N PRO A 38 -4.79 2.73 -20.59
CA PRO A 38 -5.90 2.00 -19.97
C PRO A 38 -5.97 0.51 -20.34
N ALA A 39 -5.63 0.15 -21.59
CA ALA A 39 -5.65 -1.22 -22.09
C ALA A 39 -4.62 -2.13 -21.39
N GLU A 40 -3.49 -1.58 -20.94
CA GLU A 40 -2.36 -2.34 -20.37
C GLU A 40 -2.44 -2.48 -18.84
N ARG A 41 -3.31 -1.71 -18.18
CA ARG A 41 -3.43 -1.69 -16.71
C ARG A 41 -3.79 -3.05 -16.13
N ALA A 42 -4.60 -3.84 -16.84
CA ALA A 42 -5.00 -5.17 -16.42
C ALA A 42 -3.79 -6.14 -16.39
N ASP A 43 -2.92 -6.06 -17.40
CA ASP A 43 -1.71 -6.90 -17.48
C ASP A 43 -0.66 -6.48 -16.47
N LEU A 44 -0.48 -5.18 -16.28
CA LEU A 44 0.37 -4.66 -15.22
C LEU A 44 -0.11 -5.09 -13.82
N ALA A 45 -1.42 -5.04 -13.56
CA ALA A 45 -1.99 -5.51 -12.30
C ALA A 45 -1.72 -7.01 -12.06
N ARG A 46 -1.80 -7.84 -13.12
CA ARG A 46 -1.45 -9.27 -13.06
C ARG A 46 0.04 -9.47 -12.75
N LEU A 47 0.93 -8.72 -13.40
CA LEU A 47 2.37 -8.78 -13.15
C LEU A 47 2.74 -8.34 -11.73
N LEU A 48 2.19 -7.22 -11.25
CA LEU A 48 2.40 -6.74 -9.88
C LEU A 48 1.88 -7.74 -8.85
N ALA A 49 0.71 -8.34 -9.10
CA ALA A 49 0.16 -9.37 -8.22
C ALA A 49 1.06 -10.64 -8.16
N ALA A 50 1.66 -11.02 -9.28
CA ALA A 50 2.61 -12.14 -9.33
C ALA A 50 3.92 -11.81 -8.60
N ALA A 51 4.46 -10.60 -8.81
CA ALA A 51 5.70 -10.14 -8.18
C ALA A 51 5.57 -9.94 -6.66
N ASP A 52 4.49 -9.33 -6.19
CA ASP A 52 4.23 -9.07 -4.77
C ASP A 52 3.97 -10.38 -3.99
N SER A 53 3.28 -11.33 -4.62
CA SER A 53 3.04 -12.66 -4.03
C SER A 53 4.33 -13.44 -3.74
N SER A 54 5.39 -13.24 -4.51
CA SER A 54 6.65 -13.95 -4.31
C SER A 54 7.50 -13.35 -3.19
N ARG A 55 7.46 -12.02 -2.98
CA ARG A 55 8.32 -11.34 -2.00
C ARG A 55 7.70 -11.25 -0.60
N ARG A 56 6.44 -10.83 -0.48
CA ARG A 56 5.78 -10.63 0.82
C ARG A 56 5.25 -11.93 1.44
N LEU A 57 4.80 -12.89 0.64
CA LEU A 57 4.27 -14.17 1.16
C LEU A 57 5.36 -15.16 1.59
N ARG A 58 6.60 -14.99 1.10
CA ARG A 58 7.76 -15.75 1.57
C ARG A 58 8.12 -15.43 3.01
N LEU A 59 7.90 -14.19 3.43
CA LEU A 59 8.22 -13.76 4.79
C LEU A 59 7.20 -14.32 5.80
N TRP A 60 5.90 -14.31 5.48
CA TRP A 60 4.85 -14.62 6.46
C TRP A 60 3.84 -15.67 5.95
N PRO A 61 4.05 -16.98 6.25
CA PRO A 61 3.20 -18.08 5.79
C PRO A 61 1.72 -17.93 6.18
N ALA A 62 1.42 -17.34 7.33
CA ALA A 62 0.05 -17.08 7.78
C ALA A 62 -0.68 -16.06 6.87
N LEU A 63 0.04 -15.04 6.40
CA LEU A 63 -0.49 -14.02 5.49
C LEU A 63 -0.81 -14.62 4.10
N ARG A 64 -0.05 -15.64 3.68
CA ARG A 64 -0.29 -16.40 2.44
C ARG A 64 -1.63 -17.14 2.48
N ILE A 65 -1.94 -17.79 3.59
CA ILE A 65 -3.19 -18.52 3.75
C ILE A 65 -4.39 -17.55 3.75
N ALA A 66 -4.29 -16.45 4.51
CA ALA A 66 -5.34 -15.43 4.59
C ALA A 66 -5.62 -14.75 3.23
N THR A 67 -4.57 -14.41 2.49
CA THR A 67 -4.72 -13.77 1.17
C THR A 67 -5.22 -14.74 0.10
N ALA A 68 -4.83 -16.02 0.14
CA ALA A 68 -5.35 -17.05 -0.78
C ALA A 68 -6.86 -17.28 -0.57
N ALA A 69 -7.31 -17.34 0.69
CA ALA A 69 -8.73 -17.46 1.02
C ALA A 69 -9.54 -16.25 0.49
N ARG A 70 -9.02 -15.04 0.67
CA ARG A 70 -9.68 -13.81 0.22
C ARG A 70 -9.73 -13.67 -1.30
N ARG A 71 -8.72 -14.15 -2.03
CA ARG A 71 -8.76 -14.21 -3.51
C ARG A 71 -9.86 -15.15 -4.00
N ARG A 72 -9.99 -16.35 -3.42
CA ARG A 72 -11.05 -17.32 -3.78
C ARG A 72 -12.47 -16.76 -3.56
N GLN A 73 -12.66 -15.91 -2.57
CA GLN A 73 -13.95 -15.24 -2.33
C GLN A 73 -14.26 -14.13 -3.34
N ARG A 74 -13.25 -13.48 -3.93
CA ARG A 74 -13.45 -12.42 -4.94
C ARG A 74 -13.65 -12.93 -6.36
N THR A 75 -13.24 -14.17 -6.65
CA THR A 75 -13.40 -14.81 -7.97
C THR A 75 -14.70 -15.63 -8.07
N ARG A 76 -15.49 -15.70 -7.00
CA ARG A 76 -16.87 -16.21 -7.00
C ARG A 76 -17.83 -15.03 -7.07
#